data_AF-A0A9J9B8C0-F1
#
_entry.id   AF-A0A9J9B8C0-F1
#
_cell.length_a   1.000
_cell.length_b   1.000
_cell.length_c   1.000
_cell.angle_alpha   90.00
_cell.angle_beta   90.00
_cell.angle_gamma   90.00
#
_symmetry.space_group_name_H-M   'P 1'
#
loop_
_entity.id
_entity.type
_entity.pdbx_description
1 polymer ?
#
loop_
_entity_poly.entity_id
_entity_poly.type
_entity_poly.pdbx_seq_one_letter_code
_entity_poly.pdbx_strand_id
1 'polypeptide(L)'
;MTEKPFLVSGRNTLIHKIRKLDLLVTNGEDNPAIIVSHKSIKEFTGTIPDNKREAKQQDMELVDVTVGDVFGEEKTLLFIQTINGKEYKIDYSKHGTPLFIKIHQDNAF
;
A
#
# COMPACT_ATOMS: atom_id res chain seq x y z
N MET A 1 -9.00 -12.88 17.37
CA MET A 1 -7.97 -12.03 16.73
C MET A 1 -8.48 -11.68 15.36
N THR A 2 -8.68 -10.39 15.06
CA THR A 2 -9.12 -9.95 13.73
C THR A 2 -7.96 -10.09 12.76
N GLU A 3 -8.15 -10.78 11.65
CA GLU A 3 -7.13 -11.00 10.62
C GLU A 3 -6.70 -9.65 10.00
N LYS A 4 -5.40 -9.47 9.70
CA LYS A 4 -4.91 -8.26 9.04
C LYS A 4 -5.57 -8.12 7.65
N PRO A 5 -5.92 -6.90 7.19
CA PRO A 5 -6.55 -6.68 5.88
C PRO A 5 -5.59 -6.82 4.69
N PHE A 6 -4.35 -7.24 4.96
CA PHE A 6 -3.29 -7.49 4.00
C PHE A 6 -2.42 -8.69 4.42
N LEU A 7 -1.65 -9.20 3.46
CA LEU A 7 -0.53 -10.09 3.71
C LEU A 7 0.75 -9.43 3.17
N VAL A 8 1.84 -9.74 3.85
CA VAL A 8 3.18 -9.52 3.33
C VAL A 8 3.58 -10.79 2.59
N SER A 9 4.05 -10.64 1.35
CA SER A 9 4.67 -11.69 0.57
C SER A 9 6.14 -11.35 0.35
N GLY A 10 6.95 -12.34 -0.03
CA GLY A 10 8.36 -12.12 -0.33
C GLY A 10 8.56 -11.11 -1.46
N ARG A 11 9.76 -10.50 -1.52
CA ARG A 11 10.19 -9.53 -2.56
C ARG A 11 9.45 -8.18 -2.56
N ASN A 12 9.21 -7.59 -1.38
CA ASN A 12 8.55 -6.30 -1.21
C ASN A 12 7.11 -6.27 -1.77
N THR A 13 6.36 -7.36 -1.61
CA THR A 13 4.98 -7.45 -2.12
C THR A 13 3.96 -7.39 -0.98
N LEU A 14 3.02 -6.44 -1.07
CA LEU A 14 1.83 -6.39 -0.23
C LEU A 14 0.62 -6.91 -1.00
N ILE A 15 -0.17 -7.77 -0.36
CA ILE A 15 -1.39 -8.33 -0.95
C ILE A 15 -2.58 -7.85 -0.15
N HIS A 16 -3.43 -7.02 -0.75
CA HIS A 16 -4.66 -6.55 -0.13
C HIS A 16 -5.76 -7.63 -0.18
N LYS A 17 -6.42 -7.91 0.95
CA LYS A 17 -7.35 -9.03 1.09
C LYS A 17 -8.81 -8.68 1.39
N ILE A 18 -9.09 -7.49 1.91
CA ILE A 18 -10.42 -7.16 2.46
C ILE A 18 -10.98 -5.92 1.81
N ARG A 19 -12.14 -6.01 1.16
CA ARG A 19 -12.74 -4.86 0.44
C ARG A 19 -13.25 -3.73 1.34
N LYS A 20 -13.44 -3.99 2.63
CA LYS A 20 -14.08 -3.07 3.59
C LYS A 20 -13.14 -1.98 4.11
N LEU A 21 -11.84 -2.17 3.96
CA LEU A 21 -10.83 -1.23 4.45
C LEU A 21 -9.87 -0.94 3.32
N ASP A 22 -9.54 0.33 3.10
CA ASP A 22 -8.43 0.69 2.24
C ASP A 22 -7.11 0.57 3.03
N LEU A 23 -5.99 0.31 2.34
CA LEU A 23 -4.67 0.34 2.99
C LEU A 23 -4.03 1.70 2.72
N LEU A 24 -3.73 2.44 3.77
CA LEU A 24 -2.88 3.63 3.69
C LEU A 24 -1.44 3.20 3.96
N VAL A 25 -0.63 3.12 2.91
CA VAL A 25 0.74 2.64 2.99
C VAL A 25 1.71 3.81 3.08
N THR A 26 2.54 3.83 4.13
CA THR A 26 3.61 4.81 4.36
C THR A 26 4.98 4.15 4.19
N ASN A 27 5.98 4.94 3.78
CA ASN A 27 7.32 4.46 3.44
C ASN A 27 8.40 5.42 3.94
N GLY A 28 8.64 5.41 5.24
CA GLY A 28 9.44 6.45 5.87
C GLY A 28 8.74 7.81 5.82
N GLU A 29 9.46 8.86 6.19
CA GLU A 29 8.92 10.21 6.32
C GLU A 29 8.97 11.00 4.99
N ASP A 30 9.98 10.74 4.16
CA ASP A 30 10.25 11.52 2.95
C ASP A 30 9.48 11.04 1.71
N ASN A 31 8.99 9.79 1.71
CA ASN A 31 8.28 9.24 0.56
C ASN A 31 6.77 9.50 0.66
N PRO A 32 6.09 9.81 -0.46
CA PRO A 32 4.65 10.01 -0.48
C PRO A 32 3.90 8.75 -0.04
N ALA A 33 2.89 8.92 0.82
CA ALA A 33 1.97 7.85 1.15
C ALA A 33 1.12 7.47 -0.07
N ILE A 34 0.70 6.22 -0.13
CA ILE A 34 -0.21 5.72 -1.17
C ILE A 34 -1.44 5.09 -0.55
N ILE A 35 -2.59 5.25 -1.20
CA ILE A 35 -3.83 4.60 -0.83
C ILE A 35 -4.14 3.44 -1.77
N VAL A 36 -4.32 2.27 -1.19
CA VAL A 36 -4.64 1.02 -1.88
C VAL A 36 -6.09 0.70 -1.60
N SER A 37 -6.92 0.87 -2.62
CA SER A 37 -8.31 0.40 -2.57
C SER A 37 -8.43 -0.98 -3.19
N HIS A 38 -9.59 -1.62 -3.02
CA HIS A 38 -9.89 -2.88 -3.69
C HIS A 38 -9.87 -2.82 -5.24
N LYS A 39 -9.88 -1.63 -5.86
CA LYS A 39 -9.90 -1.45 -7.33
C LYS A 39 -8.61 -0.86 -7.90
N SER A 40 -7.96 0.03 -7.16
CA SER A 40 -6.89 0.89 -7.69
C SER A 40 -5.97 1.39 -6.60
N ILE A 41 -4.80 1.86 -7.02
CA ILE A 41 -3.80 2.49 -6.16
C ILE A 41 -3.55 3.91 -6.66
N LYS A 42 -3.43 4.85 -5.72
CA LYS A 42 -3.14 6.26 -5.99
C LYS A 42 -2.20 6.81 -4.93
N GLU A 43 -1.52 7.89 -5.26
CA GLU A 43 -0.86 8.74 -4.26
C GLU A 43 -1.92 9.32 -3.31
N PHE A 44 -1.61 9.34 -2.02
CA PHE A 44 -2.49 9.87 -0.99
C PHE A 44 -2.12 11.33 -0.72
N THR A 45 -3.08 12.23 -0.92
CA THR A 45 -2.90 13.69 -0.75
C THR A 45 -3.61 14.24 0.49
N GLY A 46 -4.20 13.36 1.32
CA GLY A 46 -4.87 13.74 2.56
C GLY A 46 -3.90 13.84 3.74
N THR A 47 -4.44 14.18 4.90
CA THR A 47 -3.68 14.13 6.17
C THR A 47 -3.49 12.67 6.58
N ILE A 48 -2.25 12.26 6.81
CA ILE A 48 -1.94 10.93 7.34
C ILE A 48 -2.45 10.88 8.79
N PRO A 49 -3.27 9.89 9.17
CA PRO A 49 -3.73 9.73 10.55
C PRO A 49 -2.56 9.53 11.53
N ASP A 50 -2.66 10.08 12.73
CA ASP A 50 -1.57 10.01 13.71
C ASP A 50 -1.41 8.60 14.29
N ASN A 51 -2.45 7.77 14.19
CA ASN A 51 -2.45 6.43 14.74
C ASN A 51 -3.45 5.49 14.05
N LYS A 52 -3.30 4.18 14.32
CA LYS A 52 -4.14 3.12 13.75
C LYS A 52 -5.62 3.26 14.11
N ARG A 53 -5.97 3.92 15.21
CA ARG A 53 -7.37 4.08 15.64
C ARG A 53 -8.08 5.13 14.77
N GLU A 54 -7.43 6.25 14.50
CA GLU A 54 -7.95 7.28 13.61
C GLU A 54 -8.08 6.77 12.17
N ALA A 55 -7.08 6.05 11.66
CA ALA A 55 -7.17 5.41 10.36
C ALA A 55 -8.42 4.52 10.25
N LYS A 56 -8.71 3.73 11.28
CA LYS A 56 -9.90 2.88 11.33
C LYS A 56 -11.22 3.63 11.39
N GLN A 57 -11.24 4.85 11.93
CA GLN A 57 -12.43 5.71 11.87
C GLN A 57 -12.71 6.23 10.46
N GLN A 58 -11.71 6.18 9.58
CA GLN A 58 -11.81 6.55 8.16
C GLN A 58 -11.91 5.34 7.23
N ASP A 59 -12.21 4.15 7.79
CA ASP A 59 -12.23 2.88 7.05
C ASP A 59 -10.88 2.55 6.37
N MET A 60 -9.77 2.93 7.00
CA MET A 60 -8.41 2.65 6.54
C MET A 60 -7.62 1.80 7.54
N GLU A 61 -6.67 1.02 7.02
CA GLU A 61 -5.59 0.42 7.80
C GLU A 61 -4.28 1.12 7.47
N LEU A 62 -3.61 1.69 8.48
CA LEU A 62 -2.28 2.27 8.34
C LEU A 62 -1.22 1.16 8.29
N VAL A 63 -0.48 1.11 7.19
CA VAL A 63 0.55 0.10 6.90
C VAL A 63 1.89 0.79 6.68
N ASP A 64 2.74 0.78 7.69
CA ASP A 64 4.10 1.32 7.60
C ASP A 64 5.07 0.22 7.16
N VAL A 65 5.69 0.37 5.99
CA VAL A 65 6.62 -0.63 5.44
C VAL A 65 7.90 -0.76 6.24
N THR A 66 8.26 0.26 7.01
CA THR A 66 9.48 0.29 7.83
C THR A 66 9.33 -0.52 9.11
N VAL A 67 8.11 -0.89 9.49
CA VAL A 67 7.88 -1.75 10.66
C VAL A 67 8.33 -3.18 10.35
N GLY A 68 9.00 -3.82 11.31
CA GLY A 68 9.58 -5.15 11.15
C GLY A 68 8.58 -6.28 10.87
N ASP A 69 7.30 -6.10 11.19
CA ASP A 69 6.23 -7.04 10.86
C ASP A 69 5.61 -6.82 9.45
N VAL A 70 6.15 -5.83 8.73
CA VAL A 70 5.86 -5.55 7.32
C VAL A 70 7.09 -5.84 6.46
N PHE A 71 8.07 -4.94 6.41
CA PHE A 71 9.36 -5.22 5.75
C PHE A 71 10.59 -4.75 6.52
N GLY A 72 10.44 -3.90 7.53
CA GLY A 72 11.53 -3.46 8.41
C GLY A 72 12.43 -2.36 7.84
N GLU A 73 12.18 -1.87 6.63
CA GLU A 73 12.99 -0.85 5.97
C GLU A 73 12.20 -0.11 4.90
N GLU A 74 12.68 1.09 4.54
CA GLU A 74 12.16 1.83 3.40
C GLU A 74 12.39 1.08 2.09
N LYS A 75 11.48 1.27 1.14
CA LYS A 75 11.52 0.59 -0.15
C LYS A 75 11.63 1.59 -1.28
N THR A 76 12.67 1.44 -2.11
CA THR A 76 12.69 2.09 -3.43
C THR A 76 11.62 1.50 -4.34
N LEU A 77 11.41 0.18 -4.24
CA LEU A 77 10.48 -0.57 -5.08
C LEU A 77 9.55 -1.43 -4.22
N LEU A 78 8.25 -1.21 -4.40
CA LEU A 78 7.18 -1.93 -3.70
C LEU A 78 6.19 -2.47 -4.73
N PHE A 79 5.73 -3.70 -4.53
CA PHE A 79 4.67 -4.31 -5.33
C PHE A 79 3.42 -4.42 -4.49
N ILE A 80 2.26 -4.11 -5.08
CA ILE A 80 0.99 -4.20 -4.39
C ILE A 80 -0.03 -4.89 -5.27
N GLN A 81 -0.48 -6.06 -4.81
CA GLN A 81 -1.58 -6.77 -5.41
C GLN A 81 -2.89 -6.33 -4.78
N THR A 82 -3.80 -5.83 -5.62
CA THR A 82 -5.16 -5.46 -5.21
C THR A 82 -6.11 -6.65 -5.36
N ILE A 83 -7.27 -6.56 -4.71
CA ILE A 83 -8.26 -7.65 -4.64
C ILE A 83 -8.81 -8.05 -6.03
N ASN A 84 -8.73 -7.16 -7.03
CA ASN A 84 -9.15 -7.46 -8.40
C ASN A 84 -8.11 -8.26 -9.20
N GLY A 85 -7.01 -8.69 -8.59
CA GLY A 85 -5.96 -9.48 -9.25
C GLY A 85 -4.86 -8.66 -9.91
N LYS A 86 -5.01 -7.33 -10.01
CA LYS A 86 -3.96 -6.45 -10.55
C LYS A 86 -2.84 -6.25 -9.56
N GLU A 87 -1.62 -6.41 -10.04
CA GLU A 87 -0.41 -6.05 -9.31
C GLU A 87 0.15 -4.74 -9.86
N TYR A 88 0.39 -3.82 -8.94
CA TYR A 88 0.98 -2.52 -9.22
C TYR A 88 2.43 -2.53 -8.75
N LYS A 89 3.29 -1.88 -9.53
CA LYS A 89 4.64 -1.52 -9.14
C LYS A 89 4.65 -0.04 -8.73
N ILE A 90 5.15 0.20 -7.53
CA ILE A 90 5.37 1.52 -6.96
C ILE A 90 6.89 1.74 -6.92
N ASP A 91 7.37 2.67 -7.73
CA ASP A 91 8.79 3.00 -7.86
C ASP A 91 9.05 4.40 -7.31
N TYR A 92 9.43 4.48 -6.04
CA TYR A 92 9.65 5.74 -5.32
C TYR A 92 10.77 6.58 -5.93
N SER A 93 11.70 5.97 -6.68
CA SER A 93 12.72 6.71 -7.44
C SER A 93 12.14 7.51 -8.63
N LYS A 94 10.86 7.29 -8.96
CA LYS A 94 10.13 7.89 -10.08
C LYS A 94 8.98 8.78 -9.63
N HIS A 95 8.94 9.19 -8.36
CA HIS A 95 7.93 10.13 -7.86
C HIS A 95 7.86 11.39 -8.73
N GLY A 96 6.64 11.94 -8.87
CA GLY A 96 6.35 13.05 -9.77
C GLY A 96 6.27 12.69 -11.26
N THR A 97 6.47 11.41 -11.64
CA THR A 97 6.36 10.97 -13.04
C THR A 97 5.25 9.92 -13.23
N PRO A 98 4.76 9.70 -14.46
CA PRO A 98 3.84 8.61 -14.78
C PRO A 98 4.40 7.20 -14.56
N LEU A 99 5.70 7.07 -14.21
CA LEU A 99 6.33 5.80 -13.88
C LEU A 99 6.24 5.46 -12.39
N PHE A 100 5.79 6.39 -11.53
CA PHE A 100 5.70 6.20 -10.09
C PHE A 100 4.78 5.03 -9.72
N ILE A 101 3.55 5.03 -10.25
CA ILE A 101 2.56 3.97 -10.04
C ILE A 101 2.20 3.38 -11.40
N LYS A 102 2.53 2.12 -11.62
CA LYS A 102 2.19 1.40 -12.85
C LYS A 102 1.59 0.04 -12.57
N ILE A 103 0.65 -0.39 -13.41
CA ILE A 103 0.25 -1.79 -13.45
C ILE A 103 1.46 -2.60 -13.93
N HIS A 104 1.90 -3.56 -13.13
CA HIS A 104 2.99 -4.49 -13.44
C HIS A 104 2.47 -5.77 -14.08
N GLN A 105 1.39 -6.30 -13.52
CA GLN A 105 0.70 -7.48 -14.03
C GLN A 105 -0.81 -7.24 -13.95
N ASP A 106 -1.50 -7.59 -15.03
CA ASP A 106 -2.96 -7.58 -15.09
C ASP A 106 -3.38 -9.00 -15.43
N ASN A 107 -3.47 -9.85 -14.41
CA ASN A 107 -4.03 -11.19 -14.56
C ASN A 107 -5.55 -11.07 -14.63
N ALA A 108 -6.04 -10.61 -15.78
CA ALA A 108 -7.42 -10.78 -16.17
C ALA A 108 -7.58 -12.26 -16.58
N PHE A 109 -7.82 -13.13 -15.59
CA PHE A 109 -8.10 -14.57 -15.72
C PHE A 109 -7.58 -15.28 -16.98
#